data_AF-A0A2G4JL72-F1
#
_entry.id   AF-A0A2G4JL72-F1
#
_cell.length_a   1.000
_cell.length_b   1.000
_cell.length_c   1.000
_cell.angle_alpha   90.00
_cell.angle_beta   90.00
_cell.angle_gamma   90.00
#
_symmetry.space_group_name_H-M   'P 1'
#
loop_
_entity.id
_entity.type
_entity.pdbx_description
1 polymer ?
#
loop_
_entity_poly.entity_id
_entity_poly.type
_entity_poly.pdbx_seq_one_letter_code
_entity_poly.pdbx_strand_id
1 'polypeptide(L)'
;MENSMKTVHAGVIALGLAVAIGLAGANAQGPTPYKLGMFQQGTRSFVGMVIHNDTVVVDLSRASVGVPATLKQLIAGWDAGTGTRLAALAAASTAKAPEFSMKVSAVKTLPPIPDPSVLLNAAVNYSEHGIEMTGVATTAASADKPEARDQVLAERQGDAGLEHRSHDA
;
A
#
# COMPACT_ATOMS: atom_id res chain seq x y z
N MET A 1 10.92 -53.56 67.07
CA MET A 1 10.88 -52.08 67.09
C MET A 1 10.61 -51.64 65.66
N GLU A 2 9.56 -50.82 65.48
CA GLU A 2 9.05 -50.15 64.27
C GLU A 2 9.09 -50.88 62.91
N ASN A 3 7.93 -51.14 62.25
CA ASN A 3 7.21 -50.24 61.33
C ASN A 3 8.09 -49.72 60.17
N SER A 4 7.69 -49.67 58.89
CA SER A 4 6.43 -49.88 58.18
C SER A 4 6.72 -49.69 56.67
N MET A 5 5.71 -49.97 55.84
CA MET A 5 5.52 -49.61 54.42
C MET A 5 6.31 -50.38 53.34
N LYS A 6 5.71 -51.27 52.50
CA LYS A 6 4.65 -51.04 51.46
C LYS A 6 5.08 -49.92 50.49
N THR A 7 5.31 -50.09 49.19
CA THR A 7 4.59 -50.86 48.15
C THR A 7 5.35 -50.72 46.82
N VAL A 8 5.20 -51.75 45.96
CA VAL A 8 5.51 -51.93 44.53
C VAL A 8 5.64 -50.68 43.62
N HIS A 9 6.38 -50.78 42.50
CA HIS A 9 5.80 -50.91 41.14
C HIS A 9 6.88 -51.14 40.07
N ALA A 10 6.51 -52.02 39.13
CA ALA A 10 7.22 -52.40 37.93
C ALA A 10 7.49 -51.21 37.00
N GLY A 11 8.70 -51.14 36.45
CA GLY A 11 9.05 -50.23 35.37
C GLY A 11 9.51 -51.03 34.17
N VAL A 12 8.77 -50.96 33.07
CA VAL A 12 9.21 -50.51 31.74
C VAL A 12 7.99 -50.61 30.83
N ILE A 13 7.37 -49.47 30.49
CA ILE A 13 6.55 -49.34 29.29
C ILE A 13 7.14 -48.17 28.51
N ALA A 14 7.80 -48.50 27.40
CA ALA A 14 8.22 -47.55 26.40
C ALA A 14 6.97 -47.02 25.68
N LEU A 15 6.79 -45.70 25.66
CA LEU A 15 5.78 -45.06 24.83
C LEU A 15 6.50 -44.11 23.86
N GLY A 16 6.56 -44.53 22.60
CA GLY A 16 7.13 -43.75 21.51
C GLY A 16 6.32 -42.49 21.25
N LEU A 17 7.00 -41.34 21.32
CA LEU A 17 6.44 -40.05 21.00
C LEU A 17 6.52 -39.84 19.47
N ALA A 18 5.46 -40.17 18.74
CA ALA A 18 5.33 -39.78 17.35
C ALA A 18 5.00 -38.29 17.27
N VAL A 19 6.01 -37.45 17.01
CA VAL A 19 5.82 -36.05 16.66
C VAL A 19 5.24 -35.99 15.24
N ALA A 20 3.93 -35.86 15.14
CA ALA A 20 3.27 -35.48 13.89
C ALA A 20 3.62 -34.02 13.59
N ILE A 21 4.69 -33.81 12.83
CA ILE A 21 4.99 -32.51 12.23
C ILE A 21 3.88 -32.26 11.20
N GLY A 22 2.91 -31.45 11.57
CA GLY A 22 1.92 -30.92 10.65
C GLY A 22 2.63 -30.03 9.63
N LEU A 23 3.04 -30.62 8.51
CA LEU A 23 3.34 -29.89 7.28
C LEU A 23 2.00 -29.38 6.74
N ALA A 24 1.48 -28.32 7.34
CA ALA A 24 0.51 -27.47 6.68
C ALA A 24 1.23 -26.94 5.43
N GLY A 25 0.90 -27.52 4.28
CA GLY A 25 1.35 -26.99 3.00
C GLY A 25 1.03 -25.51 2.98
N ALA A 26 2.07 -24.69 2.89
CA ALA A 26 1.93 -23.31 2.50
C ALA A 26 1.34 -23.35 1.09
N ASN A 27 0.01 -23.32 1.01
CA ASN A 27 -0.64 -22.84 -0.19
C ASN A 27 0.00 -21.48 -0.42
N ALA A 28 0.77 -21.35 -1.50
CA ALA A 28 1.31 -20.08 -1.93
C ALA A 28 0.13 -19.21 -2.39
N GLN A 29 -0.72 -18.79 -1.45
CA GLN A 29 -1.58 -17.65 -1.64
C GLN A 29 -0.64 -16.47 -1.92
N GLY A 30 -0.90 -15.79 -3.03
CA GLY A 30 -0.22 -14.53 -3.32
C GLY A 30 -0.32 -13.58 -2.11
N PRO A 31 0.58 -12.60 -2.02
CA PRO A 31 0.63 -11.70 -0.87
C PRO A 31 -0.75 -11.11 -0.60
N THR A 32 -1.18 -11.14 0.67
CA THR A 32 -2.48 -10.58 1.08
C THR A 32 -2.56 -9.13 0.62
N PRO A 33 -3.55 -8.74 -0.21
CA PRO A 33 -3.64 -7.39 -0.73
C PRO A 33 -3.99 -6.41 0.41
N TYR A 34 -3.32 -5.27 0.40
CA TYR A 34 -3.57 -4.17 1.33
C TYR A 34 -3.34 -2.83 0.63
N LYS A 35 -3.89 -1.76 1.20
CA LYS A 35 -3.60 -0.38 0.80
C LYS A 35 -3.01 0.38 1.99
N LEU A 36 -2.31 1.46 1.70
CA LEU A 36 -1.80 2.38 2.72
C LEU A 36 -2.45 3.74 2.55
N GLY A 37 -2.74 4.40 3.66
CA GLY A 37 -3.36 5.72 3.67
C GLY A 37 -2.99 6.51 4.91
N MET A 38 -3.26 7.81 4.88
CA MET A 38 -3.25 8.65 6.08
C MET A 38 -4.67 8.76 6.61
N PHE A 39 -4.83 8.57 7.92
CA PHE A 39 -6.12 8.62 8.59
C PHE A 39 -6.03 9.48 9.84
N GLN A 40 -7.19 9.95 10.30
CA GLN A 40 -7.31 10.73 11.52
C GLN A 40 -8.43 10.16 12.41
N GLN A 41 -8.11 10.00 13.69
CA GLN A 41 -9.04 9.68 14.76
C GLN A 41 -8.94 10.76 15.84
N GLY A 42 -10.00 11.56 16.00
CA GLY A 42 -9.96 12.76 16.83
C GLY A 42 -8.90 13.74 16.30
N THR A 43 -7.94 14.12 17.14
CA THR A 43 -6.84 15.03 16.79
C THR A 43 -5.58 14.31 16.28
N ARG A 44 -5.55 12.97 16.36
CA ARG A 44 -4.37 12.17 16.01
C ARG A 44 -4.44 11.69 14.57
N SER A 45 -3.43 12.05 13.77
CA SER A 45 -3.18 11.47 12.45
C SER A 45 -2.21 10.30 12.54
N PHE A 46 -2.38 9.31 11.66
CA PHE A 46 -1.54 8.12 11.62
C PHE A 46 -1.54 7.50 10.21
N VAL A 47 -0.50 6.71 9.92
CA VAL A 47 -0.47 5.82 8.75
C VAL A 47 -1.35 4.59 9.05
N GLY A 48 -2.32 4.32 8.19
CA GLY A 48 -3.19 3.15 8.30
C GLY A 48 -2.99 2.17 7.16
N MET A 49 -3.16 0.89 7.46
CA MET A 49 -3.25 -0.19 6.47
C MET A 49 -4.71 -0.57 6.29
N VAL A 50 -5.20 -0.53 5.05
CA VAL A 50 -6.58 -0.88 4.72
C VAL A 50 -6.63 -2.33 4.24
N ILE A 51 -7.51 -3.12 4.85
CA ILE A 51 -7.72 -4.55 4.58
C ILE A 51 -9.23 -4.84 4.45
N HIS A 52 -9.57 -6.12 4.17
CA HIS A 52 -10.95 -6.61 4.05
C HIS A 52 -11.79 -5.81 3.06
N ASN A 53 -11.30 -5.70 1.82
CA ASN A 53 -11.98 -5.00 0.72
C ASN A 53 -12.41 -3.58 1.10
N ASP A 54 -11.47 -2.79 1.61
CA ASP A 54 -11.65 -1.38 1.95
C ASP A 54 -12.62 -1.08 3.10
N THR A 55 -12.85 -2.04 4.00
CA THR A 55 -13.78 -1.84 5.13
C THR A 55 -13.10 -1.60 6.46
N VAL A 56 -11.84 -2.04 6.63
CA VAL A 56 -11.11 -1.98 7.89
C VAL A 56 -9.78 -1.26 7.72
N VAL A 57 -9.46 -0.37 8.65
CA VAL A 57 -8.16 0.29 8.80
C VAL A 57 -7.46 -0.25 10.04
N VAL A 58 -6.22 -0.69 9.88
CA VAL A 58 -5.30 -1.04 10.96
C VAL A 58 -4.37 0.16 11.21
N ASP A 59 -4.36 0.71 12.43
CA ASP A 59 -3.45 1.79 12.81
C ASP A 59 -2.00 1.30 12.94
N LEU A 60 -1.13 1.68 12.00
CA LEU A 60 0.25 1.19 11.96
C LEU A 60 1.16 1.84 13.02
N SER A 61 0.75 2.97 13.62
CA SER A 61 1.50 3.56 14.75
C SER A 61 1.47 2.68 16.00
N ARG A 62 0.50 1.77 16.07
CA ARG A 62 0.31 0.80 17.16
C ARG A 62 0.75 -0.61 16.77
N ALA A 63 1.17 -0.81 15.53
CA ALA A 63 1.74 -2.06 15.07
C ALA A 63 3.25 -2.08 15.30
N SER A 64 3.80 -3.21 15.75
CA SER A 64 5.24 -3.40 16.01
C SER A 64 6.06 -3.59 14.71
N VAL A 65 5.84 -2.73 13.71
CA VAL A 65 6.48 -2.77 12.39
C VAL A 65 7.33 -1.53 12.08
N GLY A 66 7.48 -0.62 13.03
CA GLY A 66 8.36 0.55 12.92
C GLY A 66 7.93 1.55 11.85
N VAL A 67 6.61 1.64 11.58
CA VAL A 67 6.09 2.58 10.58
C VAL A 67 6.15 4.01 11.14
N PRO A 68 6.69 4.98 10.38
CA PRO A 68 6.78 6.37 10.82
C PRO A 68 5.39 7.04 10.86
N ALA A 69 5.35 8.27 11.38
CA ALA A 69 4.09 8.98 11.61
C ALA A 69 3.34 9.36 10.32
N THR A 70 4.05 9.49 9.19
CA THR A 70 3.47 9.91 7.90
C THR A 70 3.88 9.00 6.75
N LEU A 71 3.02 8.91 5.72
CA LEU A 71 3.36 8.20 4.49
C LEU A 71 4.55 8.83 3.75
N LYS A 72 4.73 10.15 3.85
CA LYS A 72 5.90 10.86 3.31
C LYS A 72 7.20 10.31 3.87
N GLN A 73 7.25 10.12 5.20
CA GLN A 73 8.40 9.52 5.88
C GLN A 73 8.57 8.03 5.51
N LEU A 74 7.47 7.28 5.41
CA LEU A 74 7.51 5.87 5.04
C LEU A 74 8.08 5.66 3.64
N ILE A 75 7.66 6.49 2.67
CA ILE A 75 8.17 6.45 1.29
C ILE A 75 9.65 6.84 1.26
N ALA A 76 10.04 7.89 1.99
CA ALA A 76 11.44 8.32 2.05
C ALA A 76 12.37 7.25 2.68
N GLY A 77 11.87 6.48 3.64
CA GLY A 77 12.59 5.39 4.31
C GLY A 77 12.31 4.00 3.72
N TRP A 78 11.78 3.90 2.50
CA TRP A 78 11.38 2.62 1.94
C TRP A 78 12.58 1.75 1.57
N ASP A 79 12.85 0.71 2.35
CA ASP A 79 13.86 -0.31 2.06
C ASP A 79 13.28 -1.60 1.46
N ALA A 80 14.16 -2.49 0.98
CA ALA A 80 13.78 -3.75 0.33
C ALA A 80 12.93 -4.69 1.20
N GLY A 81 13.06 -4.60 2.54
CA GLY A 81 12.30 -5.41 3.50
C GLY A 81 10.96 -4.81 3.91
N THR A 82 10.71 -3.52 3.65
CA THR A 82 9.47 -2.84 4.08
C THR A 82 8.22 -3.50 3.49
N GLY A 83 8.25 -3.83 2.19
CA GLY A 83 7.13 -4.50 1.53
C GLY A 83 6.80 -5.86 2.17
N THR A 84 7.81 -6.67 2.47
CA THR A 84 7.64 -7.99 3.12
C THR A 84 7.06 -7.85 4.54
N ARG A 85 7.57 -6.90 5.34
CA ARG A 85 7.06 -6.66 6.70
C ARG A 85 5.58 -6.24 6.69
N LEU A 86 5.21 -5.35 5.77
CA LEU A 86 3.82 -4.90 5.63
C LEU A 86 2.90 -6.00 5.08
N ALA A 87 3.35 -6.81 4.12
CA ALA A 87 2.57 -7.94 3.61
C ALA A 87 2.32 -9.00 4.70
N ALA A 88 3.32 -9.30 5.53
CA ALA A 88 3.16 -10.21 6.65
C ALA A 88 2.16 -9.67 7.69
N LEU A 89 2.22 -8.36 7.99
CA LEU A 89 1.25 -7.71 8.87
C LEU A 89 -0.17 -7.72 8.27
N ALA A 90 -0.32 -7.50 6.97
CA ALA A 90 -1.60 -7.55 6.28
C ALA A 90 -2.22 -8.95 6.35
N ALA A 91 -1.43 -9.99 6.13
CA ALA A 91 -1.87 -11.39 6.26
C ALA A 91 -2.33 -11.70 7.69
N ALA A 92 -1.51 -11.34 8.69
CA ALA A 92 -1.85 -11.56 10.09
C ALA A 92 -3.12 -10.79 10.51
N SER A 93 -3.23 -9.52 10.10
CA SER A 93 -4.37 -8.66 10.43
C SER A 93 -5.65 -9.08 9.72
N THR A 94 -5.54 -9.65 8.52
CA THR A 94 -6.67 -10.20 7.77
C THR A 94 -7.20 -11.47 8.44
N ALA A 95 -6.30 -12.34 8.90
CA ALA A 95 -6.66 -13.56 9.63
C ALA A 95 -7.28 -13.25 11.01
N LYS A 96 -6.76 -12.24 11.69
CA LYS A 96 -7.30 -11.75 12.96
C LYS A 96 -7.05 -10.25 13.10
N ALA A 97 -8.13 -9.46 13.01
CA ALA A 97 -8.06 -8.02 13.17
C ALA A 97 -7.47 -7.65 14.55
N PRO A 98 -6.40 -6.84 14.63
CA PRO A 98 -5.88 -6.31 15.89
C PRO A 98 -6.89 -5.39 16.60
N GLU A 99 -6.73 -5.18 17.90
CA GLU A 99 -7.61 -4.29 18.69
C GLU A 99 -7.59 -2.83 18.23
N PHE A 100 -6.49 -2.40 17.59
CA PHE A 100 -6.35 -1.08 17.00
C PHE A 100 -6.85 -1.01 15.54
N SER A 101 -7.73 -1.93 15.16
CA SER A 101 -8.45 -1.89 13.89
C SER A 101 -9.77 -1.14 14.04
N MET A 102 -10.13 -0.37 13.03
CA MET A 102 -11.33 0.45 12.99
C MET A 102 -12.04 0.26 11.66
N LYS A 103 -13.37 0.43 11.63
CA LYS A 103 -14.08 0.57 10.35
C LYS A 103 -13.56 1.83 9.65
N VAL A 104 -13.36 1.77 8.33
CA VAL A 104 -12.96 2.96 7.54
C VAL A 104 -13.94 4.12 7.76
N SER A 105 -15.23 3.84 7.90
CA SER A 105 -16.26 4.86 8.17
C SER A 105 -16.17 5.53 9.55
N ALA A 106 -15.35 5.01 10.47
CA ALA A 106 -15.17 5.56 11.81
C ALA A 106 -13.94 6.48 11.93
N VAL A 107 -13.19 6.67 10.84
CA VAL A 107 -12.01 7.54 10.78
C VAL A 107 -12.15 8.52 9.63
N LYS A 108 -11.47 9.66 9.73
CA LYS A 108 -11.36 10.60 8.61
C LYS A 108 -10.20 10.17 7.72
N THR A 109 -10.47 9.89 6.45
CA THR A 109 -9.44 9.66 5.43
C THR A 109 -8.82 11.00 5.03
N LEU A 110 -7.49 11.07 5.04
CA LEU A 110 -6.72 12.25 4.64
C LEU A 110 -6.07 12.02 3.27
N PRO A 111 -5.63 13.09 2.56
CA PRO A 111 -4.72 12.94 1.44
C PRO A 111 -3.51 12.08 1.86
N PRO A 112 -3.02 11.14 1.02
CA PRO A 112 -1.89 10.28 1.39
C PRO A 112 -0.64 11.07 1.80
N ILE A 113 -0.39 12.20 1.14
CA ILE A 113 0.65 13.17 1.50
C ILE A 113 -0.04 14.51 1.79
N PRO A 114 -0.35 14.84 3.06
CA PRO A 114 -1.05 16.08 3.41
C PRO A 114 -0.23 17.36 3.16
N ASP A 115 1.10 17.26 3.21
CA ASP A 115 2.07 18.36 3.11
C ASP A 115 3.07 18.16 1.95
N PRO A 116 2.61 18.09 0.69
CA PRO A 116 3.51 17.93 -0.44
C PRO A 116 4.41 19.17 -0.59
N SER A 117 5.72 18.97 -0.72
CA SER A 117 6.68 20.06 -1.00
C SER A 117 6.66 20.48 -2.48
N VAL A 118 6.25 19.56 -3.37
CA VAL A 118 6.09 19.79 -4.80
C VAL A 118 4.81 19.09 -5.25
N LEU A 119 4.03 19.77 -6.08
CA LEU A 119 2.88 19.21 -6.79
C LEU A 119 3.18 19.27 -8.29
N LEU A 120 3.40 18.12 -8.90
CA LEU A 120 3.58 17.99 -10.34
C LEU A 120 2.23 17.70 -10.98
N ASN A 121 1.80 18.57 -11.90
CA ASN A 121 0.57 18.40 -12.65
C ASN A 121 0.92 17.99 -14.09
N ALA A 122 0.38 16.87 -14.54
CA ALA A 122 0.47 16.44 -15.93
C ALA A 122 -0.89 16.67 -16.61
N ALA A 123 -0.91 17.49 -17.66
CA ALA A 123 -2.05 17.63 -18.56
C ALA A 123 -1.77 16.86 -19.85
N VAL A 124 -2.82 16.37 -20.50
CA VAL A 124 -2.71 15.72 -21.83
C VAL A 124 -1.77 14.50 -21.81
N ASN A 125 -1.79 13.71 -20.72
CA ASN A 125 -0.94 12.51 -20.58
C ASN A 125 -1.46 11.29 -21.40
N TYR A 126 -2.50 11.50 -22.20
CA TYR A 126 -3.09 10.51 -23.11
C TYR A 126 -3.34 11.19 -24.45
N SER A 127 -2.96 10.52 -25.55
CA SER A 127 -3.04 11.10 -26.90
C SER A 127 -4.49 11.43 -27.28
N GLU A 128 -5.41 10.56 -26.90
CA GLU A 128 -6.85 10.69 -27.16
C GLU A 128 -7.42 11.93 -26.46
N HIS A 129 -7.02 12.16 -25.21
CA HIS A 129 -7.42 13.37 -24.48
C HIS A 129 -6.76 14.63 -25.09
N GLY A 130 -5.55 14.52 -25.62
CA GLY A 130 -4.93 15.61 -26.36
C GLY A 130 -5.70 16.00 -27.62
N ILE A 131 -6.15 15.00 -28.38
CA ILE A 131 -6.97 15.19 -29.58
C ILE A 131 -8.31 15.81 -29.21
N GLU A 132 -8.99 15.32 -28.17
CA GLU A 132 -10.23 15.91 -27.64
C GLU A 132 -10.07 17.41 -27.34
N MET A 133 -8.98 17.78 -26.66
CA MET A 133 -8.73 19.16 -26.22
C MET A 133 -8.42 20.13 -27.36
N THR A 134 -8.22 19.66 -28.60
CA THR A 134 -8.10 20.54 -29.79
C THR A 134 -9.44 21.14 -30.22
N GLY A 135 -10.57 20.65 -29.69
CA GLY A 135 -11.92 21.10 -30.07
C GLY A 135 -12.35 20.62 -31.47
N VAL A 136 -11.52 19.81 -32.14
CA VAL A 136 -11.88 19.16 -33.40
C VAL A 136 -12.80 17.99 -33.10
N ALA A 137 -13.99 17.97 -33.71
CA ALA A 137 -14.91 16.85 -33.59
C ALA A 137 -14.23 15.57 -34.08
N THR A 138 -13.98 14.62 -33.17
CA THR A 138 -13.45 13.31 -33.53
C THR A 138 -14.51 12.55 -34.32
N THR A 139 -14.21 12.28 -35.60
CA THR A 139 -15.01 11.35 -36.42
C THR A 139 -14.37 9.96 -36.37
N ALA A 140 -15.10 8.91 -36.76
CA ALA A 140 -14.53 7.56 -36.87
C ALA A 140 -13.26 7.50 -37.76
N ALA A 141 -13.15 8.41 -38.73
CA ALA A 141 -11.97 8.53 -39.61
C ALA A 141 -10.76 9.20 -38.94
N SER A 142 -10.94 9.86 -37.79
CA SER A 142 -9.90 10.57 -37.04
C SER A 142 -9.25 9.70 -35.95
N ALA A 143 -9.83 8.53 -35.64
CA ALA A 143 -9.39 7.64 -34.58
C ALA A 143 -8.16 6.79 -34.93
N ASP A 144 -7.84 6.65 -36.22
CA ASP A 144 -6.82 5.71 -36.72
C ASP A 144 -5.48 6.37 -37.14
N LYS A 145 -5.31 7.69 -36.95
CA LYS A 145 -4.12 8.40 -37.46
C LYS A 145 -3.12 8.80 -36.36
N PRO A 146 -1.93 8.17 -36.30
CA PRO A 146 -0.87 8.53 -35.35
C PRO A 146 -0.20 9.88 -35.62
N GLU A 147 -0.44 10.48 -36.80
CA GLU A 147 0.23 11.71 -37.28
C GLU A 147 -0.23 12.99 -36.55
N ALA A 148 -1.36 12.98 -35.85
CA ALA A 148 -1.83 14.14 -35.08
C ALA A 148 -0.95 14.47 -33.87
N ARG A 149 -0.17 13.50 -33.37
CA ARG A 149 0.64 13.66 -32.14
C ARG A 149 1.87 14.53 -32.36
N ASP A 150 2.57 14.35 -33.48
CA ASP A 150 3.84 15.04 -33.74
C ASP A 150 3.63 16.50 -34.16
N GLN A 151 2.49 16.81 -34.81
CA GLN A 151 2.11 18.19 -35.16
C GLN A 151 1.72 19.01 -33.93
N VAL A 152 0.93 18.45 -33.01
CA VAL A 152 0.52 19.14 -31.77
C VAL A 152 1.71 19.41 -30.84
N LEU A 153 2.69 18.51 -30.79
CA LEU A 153 3.93 18.72 -30.03
C LEU A 153 4.83 19.79 -30.68
N ALA A 154 4.92 19.83 -32.01
CA ALA A 154 5.71 20.82 -32.73
C ALA A 154 5.13 22.24 -32.60
N GLU A 155 3.80 22.41 -32.65
CA GLU A 155 3.14 23.70 -32.51
C GLU A 155 3.37 24.32 -31.12
N ARG A 156 3.37 23.50 -30.05
CA ARG A 156 3.62 24.00 -28.69
C ARG A 156 5.08 24.32 -28.39
N GLN A 157 6.02 23.66 -29.07
CA GLN A 157 7.45 24.00 -28.96
C GLN A 157 7.79 25.32 -29.67
N GLY A 158 7.02 25.70 -30.69
CA GLY A 158 7.15 27.01 -31.36
C GLY A 158 6.71 28.19 -30.49
N ASP A 159 5.66 28.02 -29.68
CA ASP A 159 5.05 29.11 -28.91
C ASP A 159 5.83 29.44 -27.62
N ALA A 160 6.48 28.46 -27.00
CA ALA A 160 7.35 28.67 -25.84
C ALA A 160 8.69 29.37 -26.17
N GLY A 161 9.02 29.52 -27.46
CA GLY A 161 10.30 30.08 -27.92
C GLY A 161 10.31 31.60 -28.17
N LEU A 162 9.18 32.29 -28.00
CA LEU A 162 9.02 33.70 -28.41
C LEU A 162 9.14 34.72 -27.27
N GLU A 163 9.14 34.32 -26.00
CA GLU A 163 9.15 35.28 -24.87
C GLU A 163 10.55 35.65 -24.32
N HIS A 164 11.66 35.18 -24.91
CA HIS A 164 13.01 35.45 -24.39
C HIS A 164 13.92 36.29 -25.31
N ARG A 165 13.37 37.12 -26.19
CA ARG A 165 14.17 38.04 -27.02
C ARG A 165 13.57 39.45 -27.12
N SER A 166 13.69 40.21 -26.03
CA SER A 166 13.59 41.68 -26.09
C SER A 166 14.03 42.35 -24.79
N HIS A 167 15.34 42.35 -24.52
CA HIS A 167 16.01 43.43 -23.78
C HIS A 167 17.49 43.37 -24.16
N ASP A 168 17.85 44.13 -25.20
CA ASP A 168 19.16 44.75 -25.39
C ASP A 168 19.08 45.56 -26.69
N ALA A 169 18.78 46.85 -26.53
CA ALA A 169 19.03 47.93 -27.48
C ALA A 169 19.24 49.22 -26.70
#